data_AF-A0AAV9KYI1-F1
#
_entry.id   AF-A0AAV9KYI1-F1
#
_cell.length_a   1.000
_cell.length_b   1.000
_cell.length_c   1.000
_cell.angle_alpha   90.00
_cell.angle_beta   90.00
_cell.angle_gamma   90.00
#
_symmetry.space_group_name_H-M   'P 1'
#
loop_
_entity.id
_entity.type
_entity.pdbx_description
1 polymer ?
#
loop_
_entity_poly.entity_id
_entity_poly.type
_entity_poly.pdbx_seq_one_letter_code
_entity_poly.pdbx_strand_id
1 'polypeptide(L)' 'MATLDVSDPRHPLHLQPSDNPGNVIISIQLKGSENYSVWSRAMKIALRVKRKMGFIDGTCGKDLYKDDLEEE' A
#
# COMPACT_ATOMS: atom_id res chain seq x y z
N MET A 1 14.71 -3.67 18.22
CA MET A 1 14.23 -3.57 16.83
C MET A 1 14.50 -2.15 16.39
N ALA A 2 15.30 -1.93 15.34
CA ALA A 2 15.59 -0.58 14.88
C ALA A 2 14.30 0.03 14.30
N THR A 3 13.81 1.10 14.93
CA THR A 3 12.77 1.94 14.36
C THR A 3 13.38 2.60 13.13
N LEU A 4 12.90 2.24 11.95
CA LEU A 4 13.29 2.92 10.73
C LEU A 4 12.66 4.32 10.79
N ASP A 5 13.43 5.35 10.49
CA ASP A 5 12.89 6.71 10.35
C ASP A 5 11.81 6.74 9.27
N VAL A 6 10.77 7.57 9.42
CA VAL A 6 9.67 7.67 8.44
C VAL A 6 10.16 8.09 7.05
N SER A 7 11.29 8.81 6.99
CA SER A 7 11.94 9.21 5.75
C SER A 7 12.73 8.07 5.08
N ASP A 8 13.00 6.96 5.78
CA ASP A 8 13.66 5.80 5.20
C ASP A 8 12.76 5.22 4.09
N PRO A 9 13.26 5.02 2.86
CA PRO A 9 12.48 4.43 1.76
C PRO A 9 11.92 3.04 2.06
N ARG A 10 12.48 2.34 3.05
CA ARG A 10 12.05 1.02 3.52
C ARG A 10 11.00 1.12 4.64
N HIS A 11 10.76 2.31 5.17
CA HIS A 11 9.72 2.53 6.15
C HIS A 11 8.34 2.23 5.54
N PRO A 12 7.48 1.44 6.21
CA PRO A 12 6.17 1.07 5.67
C PRO A 12 5.25 2.25 5.34
N LEU A 13 5.40 3.37 6.06
CA LEU A 13 4.62 4.60 5.83
C LEU A 13 5.32 5.60 4.90
N HIS A 14 6.48 5.26 4.34
CA HIS A 14 7.16 6.13 3.40
C HIS A 14 6.29 6.40 2.16
N LEU A 15 6.12 7.68 1.83
CA LEU A 15 5.43 8.13 0.61
C LEU A 15 6.44 8.21 -0.53
N GLN A 16 6.29 7.32 -1.52
CA GLN A 16 7.14 7.38 -2.70
C GLN A 16 6.72 8.57 -3.58
N PRO A 17 7.63 9.19 -4.35
CA PRO A 17 7.27 10.28 -5.28
C PRO A 17 6.20 9.91 -6.32
N SER A 18 6.00 8.61 -6.58
CA SER A 18 4.95 8.10 -7.49
C SER A 18 3.61 7.81 -6.81
N ASP A 19 3.50 8.06 -5.50
CA ASP A 19 2.25 7.96 -4.76
C ASP A 19 1.49 9.27 -4.94
N ASN A 20 0.39 9.22 -5.68
CA ASN A 20 -0.46 10.38 -5.92
C ASN A 20 -1.91 10.03 -5.57
N PRO A 21 -2.61 10.82 -4.74
CA PRO A 21 -4.04 10.66 -4.54
C PRO A 21 -4.78 10.74 -5.88
N GLY A 22 -5.65 9.76 -6.13
CA GLY A 22 -6.44 9.68 -7.38
C GLY A 22 -5.77 8.91 -8.52
N ASN A 23 -4.56 8.35 -8.33
CA ASN A 23 -3.96 7.51 -9.36
C ASN A 23 -4.65 6.13 -9.44
N VAL A 24 -4.96 5.69 -10.66
CA VAL A 24 -5.57 4.38 -10.90
C VAL A 24 -4.49 3.29 -10.71
N ILE A 25 -4.68 2.43 -9.71
CA ILE A 25 -3.71 1.37 -9.38
C ILE A 25 -3.60 0.34 -10.51
N ILE A 26 -4.73 -0.04 -11.09
CA ILE A 26 -4.83 -0.90 -12.29
C ILE A 26 -5.98 -0.45 -13.18
N SER A 27 -5.82 -0.53 -14.50
CA SER A 27 -6.87 -0.18 -15.47
C SER A 27 -7.97 -1.25 -15.61
N ILE A 28 -7.71 -2.46 -15.11
CA ILE A 28 -8.66 -3.58 -15.18
C ILE A 28 -9.75 -3.35 -14.13
N GLN A 29 -10.99 -3.21 -14.58
CA GLN A 29 -12.17 -3.12 -13.71
C GLN A 29 -12.64 -4.52 -13.28
N LEU A 30 -13.04 -4.68 -12.02
CA LEU A 30 -13.67 -5.92 -11.55
C LEU A 30 -15.10 -5.99 -12.07
N LYS A 31 -15.42 -7.02 -12.85
CA LYS A 31 -16.76 -7.23 -13.43
C LYS A 31 -17.52 -8.38 -12.76
N GLY A 32 -16.80 -9.32 -12.15
CA GLY A 32 -17.39 -10.43 -11.43
C GLY A 32 -16.40 -11.57 -11.27
N SER A 33 -16.92 -12.77 -11.00
CA SER A 33 -16.12 -13.99 -10.89
C SER A 33 -15.34 -14.31 -12.17
N GLU A 34 -15.89 -13.95 -13.33
CA GLU A 34 -15.31 -14.14 -14.68
C GLU A 34 -13.91 -13.53 -14.86
N ASN A 35 -13.61 -12.42 -14.18
CA ASN A 35 -12.33 -11.73 -14.33
C ASN A 35 -11.57 -11.53 -13.01
N TYR A 36 -12.07 -12.09 -11.91
CA TYR A 36 -11.48 -11.96 -10.59
C TYR A 36 -10.03 -12.46 -10.52
N SER A 37 -9.71 -13.57 -11.19
CA SER A 37 -8.35 -14.14 -11.19
C SER A 37 -7.33 -13.17 -11.79
N VAL A 38 -7.64 -12.59 -12.94
CA VAL A 38 -6.81 -11.61 -13.64
C VAL A 38 -6.73 -10.31 -12.85
N TRP A 39 -7.88 -9.81 -12.41
CA TRP A 39 -7.99 -8.58 -11.63
C TRP A 39 -7.19 -8.66 -10.33
N SER A 40 -7.39 -9.71 -9.54
CA SER A 40 -6.75 -9.88 -8.23
C SER A 40 -5.23 -10.04 -8.35
N ARG A 41 -4.76 -10.75 -9.38
CA ARG A 41 -3.33 -10.88 -9.67
C ARG A 41 -2.72 -9.53 -10.06
N ALA A 42 -3.37 -8.79 -10.96
CA ALA A 42 -2.90 -7.46 -11.39
C ALA A 42 -2.85 -6.49 -10.20
N MET A 43 -3.91 -6.44 -9.38
CA MET A 43 -3.98 -5.58 -8.20
C MET A 43 -2.86 -5.91 -7.20
N LYS A 44 -2.65 -7.20 -6.88
CA LYS A 44 -1.57 -7.63 -5.97
C LYS A 44 -0.18 -7.27 -6.49
N ILE A 45 0.07 -7.38 -7.79
CA ILE A 45 1.37 -7.01 -8.38
C ILE A 45 1.57 -5.49 -8.26
N ALA A 46 0.59 -4.68 -8.67
CA ALA A 46 0.67 -3.23 -8.60
C ALA A 46 0.91 -2.74 -7.16
N LEU A 47 0.18 -3.29 -6.19
CA LEU A 47 0.35 -2.96 -4.77
C LEU A 47 1.73 -3.35 -4.23
N ARG A 48 2.28 -4.50 -4.64
CA ARG A 48 3.64 -4.91 -4.24
C ARG A 48 4.71 -3.99 -4.80
N VAL A 49 4.57 -3.59 -6.06
CA VAL A 49 5.49 -2.63 -6.70
C VAL A 49 5.49 -1.29 -5.94
N LYS A 50 4.32 -0.82 -5.50
CA LYS A 50 4.17 0.41 -4.70
C LYS A 50 4.39 0.21 -3.19
N ARG A 51 4.74 -1.01 -2.74
CA ARG A 51 4.87 -1.40 -1.31
C ARG A 51 3.63 -1.07 -0.46
N LYS A 52 2.43 -1.10 -1.04
CA LYS A 52 1.16 -0.81 -0.34
C LYS A 52 0.37 -2.06 0.03
N MET A 53 0.94 -3.26 -0.13
CA MET A 53 0.24 -4.51 0.19
C MET A 53 -0.15 -4.59 1.68
N GLY A 54 0.68 -4.03 2.56
CA GLY A 54 0.46 -4.04 4.01
C GLY A 54 -0.84 -3.37 4.46
N PHE A 55 -1.33 -2.39 3.68
CA PHE A 55 -2.61 -1.72 3.96
C PHE A 55 -3.82 -2.60 3.65
N ILE A 56 -3.67 -3.57 2.75
CA ILE A 56 -4.77 -4.45 2.33
C ILE A 56 -4.82 -5.73 3.16
N ASP A 57 -3.65 -6.29 3.52
CA ASP A 57 -3.59 -7.50 4.36
C ASP A 57 -3.57 -7.20 5.87
N GLY A 58 -3.52 -5.92 6.26
CA GLY A 58 -3.57 -5.48 7.65
C GLY A 58 -2.24 -5.54 8.38
N THR A 59 -1.14 -5.91 7.71
CA THR A 59 0.20 -5.90 8.31
C THR A 59 0.74 -4.47 8.53
N CYS A 60 0.10 -3.47 7.94
CA CYS A 60 0.33 -2.03 8.16
C CYS A 60 -0.89 -1.40 8.86
N GLY A 61 -1.18 -1.80 10.09
CA GLY A 61 -2.27 -1.28 10.91
C GLY A 61 -1.93 0.06 11.58
N LYS A 62 -2.92 0.95 11.75
CA LYS A 62 -2.73 2.25 12.41
C LYS A 62 -2.17 2.11 13.83
N ASP A 63 -2.59 1.06 14.54
CA ASP A 63 -2.14 0.73 15.88
C ASP A 63 -0.64 0.43 16.00
N LEU A 64 0.00 -0.01 14.91
CA LEU A 64 1.44 -0.27 14.85
C LEU A 64 2.29 0.99 14.75
N TYR A 65 1.68 2.14 14.45
CA TYR A 65 2.37 3.41 14.19
C TYR A 65 1.82 4.56 15.03
N LYS A 66 1.13 4.27 16.14
CA LYS A 66 0.54 5.31 17.01
C LYS A 66 1.58 6.31 17.53
N ASP A 67 2.80 5.83 17.80
CA ASP A 67 3.88 6.66 18.34
C ASP A 67 4.55 7.52 17.25
N ASP A 68 4.42 7.15 15.96
CA ASP A 68 4.99 7.86 14.80
C ASP A 68 4.01 8.89 14.17
N LEU A 69 2.76 8.93 14.66
CA LEU A 69 1.72 9.85 14.21
C LEU A 69 1.67 11.04 15.19
N GLU A 70 2.62 11.96 15.09
CA GLU A 70 2.46 13.28 15.70
C GLU A 70 1.33 14.00 14.94
N GLU A 71 0.15 14.10 15.57
CA GLU A 71 -0.89 15.02 15.13
C GLU A 71 -0.37 16.45 15.37
N GLU A 72 0.07 17.12 14.30
CA GLU A 72 0.36 18.56 14.28
C GLU A 72 -0.93 19.40 14.39
#